data_AF-A4GX07-F1
#
_entry.id   AF-A4GX07-F1
#
_cell.length_a   1.000
_cell.length_b   1.000
_cell.length_c   1.000
_cell.angle_alpha   90.00
_cell.angle_beta   90.00
_cell.angle_gamma   90.00
#
_symmetry.space_group_name_H-M   'P 1'
#
loop_
_entity.id
_entity.type
_entity.pdbx_description
1 polymer ?
#
loop_
_entity_poly.entity_id
_entity_poly.type
_entity_poly.pdbx_seq_one_letter_code
_entity_poly.pdbx_strand_id
1 'polypeptide(L)'
;ANARFKKVEQIHKEHTEKRNKGAVTLDNELYGRYMGETQVCKKALPAHPNINVVAYVIEKDRDLLDVIYSKQKFELKEKEIK
;
A
#
# COMPACT_ATOMS: atom_id res chain seq x y z
N ALA A 1 4.57 -11.00 -2.47
CA ALA A 1 4.34 -11.95 -1.36
C ALA A 1 5.39 -11.89 -0.25
N ASN A 2 6.63 -11.43 -0.49
CA ASN A 2 7.67 -11.47 0.56
C ASN A 2 7.51 -10.47 1.71
N ALA A 3 6.72 -9.40 1.54
CA ALA A 3 6.57 -8.32 2.52
C ALA A 3 6.07 -8.79 3.89
N ARG A 4 5.06 -9.67 3.91
CA ARG A 4 4.43 -10.18 5.14
C ARG A 4 5.25 -11.17 5.96
N PHE A 5 6.37 -11.67 5.42
CA PHE A 5 7.21 -12.64 6.15
C PHE A 5 8.28 -11.97 7.01
N LYS A 6 8.39 -10.63 6.95
CA LYS A 6 9.22 -9.89 7.89
C LYS A 6 8.55 -9.95 9.27
N LYS A 7 9.35 -10.16 10.31
CA LYS A 7 8.84 -10.05 11.69
C LYS A 7 8.49 -8.58 11.93
N VAL A 8 7.20 -8.28 11.94
CA VAL A 8 6.65 -6.96 12.26
C VAL A 8 5.88 -7.08 13.57
N GLU A 9 5.92 -6.00 14.35
CA GLU A 9 5.03 -5.83 15.49
C GLU A 9 3.56 -5.78 15.01
N GLN A 10 2.64 -5.86 15.96
CA GLN A 10 1.22 -5.79 15.67
C GLN A 10 0.88 -4.49 14.92
N ILE A 11 0.17 -4.60 13.81
CA ILE A 11 -0.23 -3.44 12.99
C ILE A 11 -1.68 -3.09 13.34
N HIS A 12 -1.87 -2.09 14.18
CA HIS A 12 -3.20 -1.68 14.61
C HIS A 12 -4.01 -1.08 13.47
N LYS A 13 -5.35 -1.15 13.59
CA LYS A 13 -6.27 -0.55 12.62
C LYS A 13 -6.18 0.98 12.65
N GLU A 14 -5.83 1.58 11.53
CA GLU A 14 -5.74 3.04 11.34
C GLU A 14 -6.07 3.43 9.90
N HIS A 15 -6.57 4.65 9.66
CA HIS A 15 -6.74 5.21 8.30
C HIS A 15 -7.34 4.23 7.27
N THR A 16 -8.55 3.73 7.55
CA THR A 16 -9.21 2.67 6.76
C THR A 16 -10.13 3.21 5.67
N GLU A 17 -9.93 4.46 5.25
CA GLU A 17 -10.74 5.14 4.25
C GLU A 17 -10.58 4.59 2.82
N LYS A 18 -11.26 5.25 1.87
CA LYS A 18 -11.23 4.92 0.45
C LYS A 18 -9.79 4.96 -0.08
N ARG A 19 -9.42 3.94 -0.84
CA ARG A 19 -8.07 3.77 -1.42
C ARG A 19 -8.08 4.24 -2.87
N ASN A 20 -7.80 5.52 -3.11
CA ASN A 20 -7.72 6.06 -4.48
C ASN A 20 -6.48 5.50 -5.22
N LYS A 21 -6.39 5.68 -6.56
CA LYS A 21 -5.19 5.31 -7.34
C LYS A 21 -3.95 5.94 -6.71
N GLY A 22 -2.92 5.13 -6.48
CA GLY A 22 -1.69 5.52 -5.80
C GLY A 22 -1.71 5.36 -4.28
N ALA A 23 -2.81 4.95 -3.66
CA ALA A 23 -2.80 4.61 -2.23
C ALA A 23 -1.80 3.47 -1.96
N VAL A 24 -0.85 3.71 -1.07
CA VAL A 24 0.05 2.71 -0.50
C VAL A 24 -0.60 2.20 0.78
N THR A 25 -0.77 0.88 0.87
CA THR A 25 -1.51 0.28 1.97
C THR A 25 -0.67 -0.74 2.73
N LEU A 26 -1.06 -0.94 3.98
CA LEU A 26 -0.51 -1.95 4.87
C LEU A 26 -1.67 -2.70 5.51
N ASP A 27 -1.71 -4.01 5.32
CA ASP A 27 -2.75 -4.86 5.90
C ASP A 27 -2.58 -4.93 7.42
N ASN A 28 -3.65 -4.64 8.16
CA ASN A 28 -3.62 -4.50 9.62
C ASN A 28 -4.00 -5.82 10.32
N GLU A 29 -4.06 -5.77 11.65
CA GLU A 29 -4.34 -6.91 12.53
C GLU A 29 -5.64 -7.66 12.21
N LEU A 30 -6.64 -6.99 11.66
CA LEU A 30 -7.91 -7.61 11.30
C LEU A 30 -7.79 -8.50 10.05
N TYR A 31 -6.69 -8.42 9.30
CA TYR A 31 -6.46 -9.21 8.10
C TYR A 31 -5.74 -10.55 8.37
N GLY A 32 -5.46 -10.86 9.64
CA GLY A 32 -4.97 -12.15 10.09
C GLY A 32 -3.64 -12.52 9.42
N ARG A 33 -3.60 -13.66 8.71
CA ARG A 33 -2.38 -14.15 8.02
C ARG A 33 -1.81 -13.23 6.95
N TYR A 34 -2.54 -12.18 6.58
CA TYR A 34 -2.13 -11.19 5.60
C TYR A 34 -1.58 -9.91 6.24
N MET A 35 -1.68 -9.76 7.57
CA MET A 35 -1.11 -8.63 8.30
C MET A 35 0.35 -8.39 7.89
N GLY A 36 0.69 -7.14 7.62
CA GLY A 36 2.03 -6.74 7.16
C GLY A 36 2.26 -6.86 5.66
N GLU A 37 1.26 -7.28 4.88
CA GLU A 37 1.35 -7.19 3.42
C GLU A 37 1.22 -5.73 2.96
N THR A 38 2.20 -5.28 2.17
CA THR A 38 2.21 -3.95 1.55
C THR A 38 1.68 -4.03 0.12
N GLN A 39 0.84 -3.08 -0.27
CA GLN A 39 0.26 -3.01 -1.61
C GLN A 39 0.25 -1.56 -2.13
N VAL A 40 0.08 -1.40 -3.45
CA VAL A 40 -0.19 -0.09 -4.07
C VAL A 40 -1.41 -0.20 -4.99
N CYS A 41 -2.37 0.69 -4.83
CA CYS A 41 -3.62 0.63 -5.57
C CYS A 41 -3.46 1.21 -6.98
N LYS A 42 -3.57 0.38 -8.02
CA LYS A 42 -3.57 0.84 -9.44
C LYS A 42 -4.88 1.49 -9.87
N LYS A 43 -5.95 1.32 -9.10
CA LYS A 43 -7.29 1.90 -9.32
C LYS A 43 -7.93 2.26 -7.99
N ALA A 44 -8.96 3.10 -8.02
CA ALA A 44 -9.73 3.40 -6.82
C ALA A 44 -10.46 2.14 -6.31
N LEU A 45 -10.36 1.90 -5.00
CA LEU A 45 -11.02 0.83 -4.27
C LEU A 45 -11.78 1.43 -3.07
N PRO A 46 -12.89 0.82 -2.63
CA PRO A 46 -13.63 1.29 -1.46
C PRO A 46 -12.79 1.17 -0.18
N ALA A 47 -13.25 1.86 0.86
CA ALA A 47 -12.76 1.70 2.23
C ALA A 47 -12.81 0.22 2.66
N HIS A 48 -11.84 -0.20 3.46
CA HIS A 48 -11.80 -1.57 3.97
C HIS A 48 -11.25 -1.59 5.40
N PRO A 49 -11.99 -2.11 6.39
CA PRO A 49 -11.61 -2.00 7.81
C PRO A 49 -10.29 -2.69 8.17
N ASN A 50 -9.85 -3.63 7.34
CA ASN A 50 -8.67 -4.45 7.61
C ASN A 50 -7.40 -3.95 6.89
N ILE A 51 -7.48 -2.79 6.23
CA ILE A 51 -6.39 -2.25 5.40
C ILE A 51 -6.16 -0.80 5.80
N ASN A 52 -4.95 -0.48 6.24
CA ASN A 52 -4.56 0.90 6.53
C ASN A 52 -4.03 1.56 5.26
N VAL A 53 -4.39 2.81 5.04
CA VAL A 53 -3.72 3.70 4.09
C VAL A 53 -2.55 4.38 4.81
N VAL A 54 -1.33 4.18 4.32
CA VAL A 54 -0.11 4.67 5.00
C VAL A 54 0.61 5.78 4.21
N ALA A 55 0.39 5.86 2.90
CA ALA A 55 0.94 6.91 2.06
C ALA A 55 0.19 7.00 0.72
N TYR A 56 0.54 7.99 -0.09
CA TYR A 56 0.08 8.11 -1.47
C TYR A 56 1.27 8.37 -2.41
N VAL A 57 1.28 7.66 -3.54
CA VAL A 57 2.10 8.02 -4.70
C VAL A 57 1.64 9.40 -5.20
N ILE A 58 2.61 10.29 -5.38
CA ILE A 58 2.38 11.66 -5.85
C ILE A 58 1.71 11.63 -7.23
N GLU A 59 0.89 12.63 -7.51
CA GLU A 59 0.08 12.66 -8.73
C GLU A 59 0.91 12.51 -10.01
N LYS A 60 2.06 13.19 -10.08
CA LYS A 60 3.00 13.13 -11.21
C LYS A 60 3.46 11.71 -11.57
N ASP A 61 3.55 10.82 -10.58
CA ASP A 61 4.12 9.47 -10.77
C ASP A 61 3.04 8.39 -10.87
N ARG A 62 1.75 8.73 -10.74
CA ARG A 62 0.65 7.73 -10.73
C ARG A 62 0.52 6.95 -12.03
N ASP A 63 0.88 7.55 -13.16
CA ASP A 63 0.82 6.85 -14.46
C ASP A 63 1.91 5.79 -14.60
N LEU A 64 3.01 5.90 -13.83
CA LEU A 64 4.03 4.86 -13.76
C LEU A 64 3.49 3.56 -13.15
N LEU A 65 2.42 3.62 -12.35
CA LEU A 65 1.79 2.43 -11.78
C LEU A 65 1.19 1.53 -12.86
N ASP A 66 0.71 2.12 -13.96
CA ASP A 66 0.05 1.36 -15.02
C ASP A 66 1.03 0.46 -15.76
N VAL A 67 2.29 0.88 -15.86
CA VAL A 67 3.38 0.13 -16.49
C VAL A 67 4.14 -0.80 -15.54
N ILE A 68 3.64 -1.01 -14.31
CA ILE A 68 4.12 -2.10 -13.44
C ILE A 68 3.40 -3.39 -13.83
N TYR A 69 4.16 -4.32 -14.39
CA TYR A 69 3.68 -5.64 -14.81
C TYR A 69 4.08 -6.76 -13.84
N SER A 70 3.60 -7.98 -14.12
CA SER A 70 3.92 -9.16 -13.31
C SER A 70 5.42 -9.35 -13.15
N LYS A 71 5.87 -9.63 -11.91
CA LYS A 71 7.27 -9.84 -11.52
C LYS A 71 8.21 -8.64 -11.73
N GLN A 72 7.69 -7.48 -12.14
CA GLN A 72 8.49 -6.26 -12.24
C GLN A 72 8.78 -5.70 -10.86
N LYS A 73 10.06 -5.40 -10.60
CA LYS A 73 10.49 -4.74 -9.37
C LYS A 73 10.25 -3.25 -9.51
N PHE A 74 9.82 -2.62 -8.43
CA PHE A 74 9.72 -1.17 -8.28
C PHE A 74 10.11 -0.81 -6.84
N GLU A 75 10.42 0.46 -6.63
CA GLU A 75 10.77 1.00 -5.33
C GLU A 75 9.92 2.25 -5.07
N LEU A 76 9.42 2.37 -3.85
CA LEU A 76 8.78 3.60 -3.36
C LEU A 76 9.85 4.42 -2.66
N LYS A 77 9.95 5.70 -3.02
CA LYS A 77 10.85 6.67 -2.37
C LYS A 77 10.04 7.80 -1.76
N GLU A 78 10.54 8.33 -0.65
CA GLU A 78 9.99 9.56 -0.09
C GLU A 78 10.14 10.69 -1.11
N LYS A 79 9.15 11.59 -1.14
CA LYS A 79 9.20 12.76 -2.00
C LYS A 79 10.33 13.66 -1.50
N GLU A 80 11.33 13.89 -2.34
CA GLU A 80 12.33 14.92 -2.07
C GLU A 80 11.63 16.29 -1.98
N ILE A 81 11.73 16.92 -0.82
CA ILE A 81 11.38 18.33 -0.65
C ILE A 81 12.66 19.10 -0.92
N LYS A 82 12.69 19.83 -2.04
CA LYS A 82 13.73 20.82 -2.31
C LYS A 82 13.43 22.12 -1.58
#